data_AF-A0A6J1P283-F1
#
_entry.id   AF-A0A6J1P283-F1
#
_cell.length_a   1.000
_cell.length_b   1.000
_cell.length_c   1.000
_cell.angle_alpha   90.00
_cell.angle_beta   90.00
_cell.angle_gamma   90.00
#
_symmetry.space_group_name_H-M   'P 1'
#
loop_
_entity.id
_entity.type
_entity.pdbx_description
1 polymer ?
#
loop_
_entity_poly.entity_id
_entity_poly.type
_entity_poly.pdbx_seq_one_letter_code
_entity_poly.pdbx_strand_id
1 'polypeptide(L)'
;MMRKESAGLPGGTEVALDAADCLTLQQVLQAFNSSISEEHAWALFYQGSRCFQKCIDEGTAYCLPTKLAHVVLHKDGTVHPRTLLHTGDDRSREKFNAEHEVSLNLVLALFVTIPIYGGR
;
A
#
# COMPACT_ATOMS: atom_id res chain seq x y z
N MET A 1 46.44 5.04 9.48
CA MET A 1 45.60 4.40 10.52
C MET A 1 44.25 4.09 9.88
N MET A 2 44.08 2.86 9.39
CA MET A 2 42.81 2.44 8.78
C MET A 2 41.83 2.02 9.88
N ARG A 3 40.69 2.68 9.97
CA ARG A 3 39.55 2.16 10.73
C ARG A 3 38.74 1.27 9.80
N LYS A 4 38.88 -0.02 10.05
CA LYS A 4 38.03 -1.08 9.53
C LYS A 4 36.75 -1.03 10.35
N GLU A 5 35.67 -0.50 9.78
CA GLU A 5 34.35 -0.59 10.39
C GLU A 5 33.59 -1.79 9.82
N SER A 6 32.99 -2.49 10.76
CA SER A 6 32.54 -3.87 10.73
C SER A 6 31.39 -4.08 9.77
N ALA A 7 31.43 -5.17 9.02
CA ALA A 7 30.30 -5.70 8.29
C ALA A 7 29.13 -5.95 9.26
N GLY A 8 28.11 -5.10 9.21
CA GLY A 8 26.81 -5.39 9.78
C GLY A 8 26.17 -6.51 8.97
N LEU A 9 25.68 -7.55 9.63
CA LEU A 9 24.92 -8.62 8.98
C LEU A 9 23.69 -8.04 8.26
N PRO A 10 23.40 -8.38 7.00
CA PRO A 10 22.18 -7.98 6.32
C PRO A 10 21.05 -8.92 6.76
N GLY A 11 20.51 -8.67 7.95
CA GLY A 11 19.33 -9.34 8.48
C GLY A 11 18.01 -8.59 8.24
N GLY A 12 18.09 -7.36 7.72
CA GLY A 12 16.92 -6.62 7.24
C GLY A 12 16.85 -6.76 5.73
N THR A 13 15.75 -7.29 5.21
CA THR A 13 15.44 -7.21 3.78
C THR A 13 15.45 -5.74 3.41
N GLU A 14 16.47 -5.29 2.67
CA GLU A 14 16.61 -3.89 2.31
C GLU A 14 15.47 -3.53 1.35
N VAL A 15 14.42 -2.91 1.90
CA VAL A 15 13.25 -2.51 1.12
C VAL A 15 13.59 -1.23 0.38
N ALA A 16 13.98 -1.38 -0.89
CA ALA A 16 14.32 -0.29 -1.78
C ALA A 16 13.07 0.33 -2.42
N LEU A 17 13.01 1.67 -2.45
CA LEU A 17 12.02 2.40 -3.22
C LEU A 17 12.14 2.08 -4.71
N ASP A 18 11.02 2.12 -5.43
CA ASP A 18 11.05 2.09 -6.89
C ASP A 18 11.54 3.43 -7.48
N ALA A 19 11.66 3.51 -8.81
CA ALA A 19 12.11 4.72 -9.51
C ALA A 19 11.19 5.95 -9.32
N ALA A 20 9.99 5.76 -8.75
CA ALA A 20 9.04 6.82 -8.41
C ALA A 20 9.00 7.11 -6.90
N ASP A 21 10.03 6.71 -6.15
CA ASP A 21 10.11 6.85 -4.69
C ASP A 21 8.93 6.15 -3.96
N CYS A 22 8.46 5.01 -4.49
CA CYS A 22 7.30 4.29 -3.98
C CYS A 22 7.59 2.88 -3.48
N LEU A 23 6.71 2.38 -2.62
CA LEU A 23 6.66 1.01 -2.12
C LEU A 23 5.22 0.51 -2.07
N THR A 24 5.04 -0.80 -2.13
CA THR A 24 3.73 -1.41 -1.87
C THR A 24 3.49 -1.56 -0.36
N LEU A 25 2.23 -1.51 0.07
CA LEU A 25 1.87 -1.78 1.47
C LEU A 25 2.31 -3.18 1.90
N GLN A 26 2.30 -4.16 0.99
CA GLN A 26 2.84 -5.49 1.27
C GLN A 26 4.34 -5.46 1.65
N GLN A 27 5.16 -4.70 0.92
CA GLN A 27 6.59 -4.56 1.24
C GLN A 27 6.81 -3.87 2.59
N VAL A 28 5.99 -2.86 2.91
CA VAL A 28 6.02 -2.19 4.22
C VAL A 28 5.76 -3.20 5.34
N LEU A 29 4.69 -3.98 5.25
CA LEU A 29 4.34 -4.96 6.28
C LEU A 29 5.40 -6.07 6.42
N GLN A 30 5.96 -6.51 5.29
CA GLN A 30 7.07 -7.47 5.30
C GLN A 30 8.33 -6.89 5.95
N ALA A 31 8.65 -5.61 5.72
CA ALA A 31 9.83 -4.96 6.30
C ALA A 31 9.74 -4.85 7.82
N PHE A 32 8.56 -4.48 8.33
CA PHE A 32 8.33 -4.34 9.77
C PHE A 32 8.03 -5.67 10.47
N ASN A 33 7.79 -6.74 9.71
CA ASN A 33 7.33 -8.04 10.21
C ASN A 33 6.16 -7.89 11.20
N SER A 34 5.26 -6.93 10.94
CA SER A 34 4.15 -6.59 11.82
C SER A 34 2.89 -6.27 11.03
N SER A 35 1.75 -6.36 11.70
CA SER A 35 0.48 -5.79 11.22
C SER A 35 0.49 -4.26 11.32
N ILE A 36 -0.46 -3.61 10.65
CA ILE A 36 -0.75 -2.19 10.90
C ILE A 36 -1.50 -2.01 12.21
N SER A 37 -1.29 -0.87 12.89
CA SER A 37 -2.18 -0.42 13.97
C SER A 37 -3.47 0.15 13.39
N GLU A 38 -4.48 0.35 14.25
CA GLU A 38 -5.74 0.95 13.84
C GLU A 38 -5.55 2.37 13.29
N GLU A 39 -4.68 3.17 13.92
CA GLU A 39 -4.38 4.53 13.48
C GLU A 39 -3.74 4.56 12.09
N HIS A 40 -2.84 3.61 11.81
CA HIS A 40 -2.25 3.45 10.49
C HIS A 40 -3.29 3.03 9.45
N ALA A 41 -4.22 2.15 9.83
CA ALA A 41 -5.34 1.78 8.96
C ALA A 41 -6.22 2.98 8.62
N TRP A 42 -6.58 3.81 9.60
CA TRP A 42 -7.34 5.03 9.39
C TRP A 42 -6.60 6.04 8.52
N ALA A 43 -5.30 6.24 8.73
CA ALA A 43 -4.48 7.12 7.91
C ALA A 43 -4.41 6.65 6.45
N LEU A 44 -4.19 5.35 6.23
CA LEU A 44 -4.19 4.74 4.89
C LEU A 44 -5.55 4.86 4.22
N PHE A 45 -6.63 4.64 4.98
CA PHE A 45 -7.99 4.80 4.47
C PHE A 45 -8.26 6.24 4.02
N TYR A 46 -7.88 7.23 4.83
CA TYR A 46 -8.03 8.64 4.51
C TYR A 46 -7.21 9.04 3.27
N GLN A 47 -5.92 8.69 3.24
CA GLN A 47 -5.04 9.03 2.13
C GLN A 47 -5.46 8.32 0.83
N GLY A 48 -5.85 7.05 0.92
CA GLY A 48 -6.40 6.29 -0.19
C GLY A 48 -7.67 6.94 -0.74
N SER A 49 -8.65 7.24 0.13
CA SER A 49 -9.89 7.90 -0.27
C SER A 49 -9.66 9.23 -0.99
N ARG A 50 -8.71 10.05 -0.51
CA ARG A 50 -8.35 11.31 -1.20
C ARG A 50 -7.71 11.08 -2.57
N CYS A 51 -6.79 10.12 -2.67
CA CYS A 51 -6.21 9.75 -3.96
C CYS A 51 -7.30 9.26 -4.92
N PHE A 52 -8.27 8.50 -4.42
CA PHE A 52 -9.31 7.90 -5.23
C PHE A 52 -10.30 8.92 -5.75
N GLN A 53 -10.77 9.82 -4.89
CA GLN A 53 -11.59 10.95 -5.29
C GLN A 53 -10.92 11.72 -6.43
N LYS A 54 -9.63 12.04 -6.28
CA LYS A 54 -8.87 12.71 -7.34
C LYS A 54 -8.81 11.90 -8.64
N CYS A 55 -8.54 10.60 -8.58
CA CYS A 55 -8.49 9.76 -9.78
C CYS A 55 -9.86 9.60 -10.46
N ILE A 56 -10.95 9.62 -9.69
CA ILE A 56 -12.32 9.59 -10.22
C ILE A 56 -12.63 10.92 -10.91
N ASP A 57 -12.35 12.04 -10.27
CA ASP A 57 -12.55 13.39 -10.82
C ASP A 57 -11.76 13.60 -12.13
N GLU A 58 -10.55 13.01 -12.21
CA GLU A 58 -9.69 13.05 -13.40
C GLU A 58 -10.04 11.98 -14.46
N GLY A 59 -10.96 11.05 -14.15
CA GLY A 59 -11.33 9.95 -15.05
C GLY A 59 -10.22 8.92 -15.29
N THR A 60 -9.24 8.83 -14.39
CA THR A 60 -8.08 7.94 -14.51
C THR A 60 -8.25 6.63 -13.73
N ALA A 61 -9.24 6.54 -12.83
CA ALA A 61 -9.54 5.33 -12.06
C ALA A 61 -9.99 4.15 -12.97
N TYR A 62 -9.29 3.02 -12.90
CA TYR A 62 -9.56 1.87 -13.78
C TYR A 62 -9.72 0.52 -13.04
N CYS A 63 -8.95 0.30 -11.97
CA CYS A 63 -8.91 -0.97 -11.25
C CYS A 63 -9.14 -0.80 -9.75
N LEU A 64 -9.80 -1.79 -9.13
CA LEU A 64 -9.97 -1.86 -7.68
C LEU A 64 -8.68 -2.38 -7.00
N PRO A 65 -8.32 -1.84 -5.82
CA PRO A 65 -7.20 -2.33 -5.03
C PRO A 65 -7.67 -3.46 -4.10
N THR A 66 -7.71 -4.69 -4.63
CA THR A 66 -8.18 -5.88 -3.88
C THR A 66 -7.13 -6.58 -3.00
N LYS A 67 -5.84 -6.23 -3.15
CA LYS A 67 -4.71 -6.83 -2.42
C LYS A 67 -3.75 -5.76 -1.92
N LEU A 68 -2.99 -6.07 -0.88
CA LEU A 68 -1.98 -5.18 -0.29
C LEU A 68 -0.87 -4.80 -1.27
N ALA A 69 -0.52 -5.70 -2.19
CA ALA A 69 0.44 -5.42 -3.26
C ALA A 69 -0.06 -4.35 -4.24
N HIS A 70 -1.38 -4.11 -4.32
CA HIS A 70 -1.95 -3.08 -5.20
C HIS A 70 -1.87 -1.70 -4.56
N VAL A 71 -1.78 -1.60 -3.23
CA VAL A 71 -1.69 -0.31 -2.53
C VAL A 71 -0.25 0.19 -2.60
N VAL A 72 -0.03 1.25 -3.36
CA VAL A 72 1.28 1.86 -3.57
C VAL A 72 1.35 3.16 -2.78
N LEU A 73 2.40 3.32 -2.00
CA LEU A 73 2.66 4.43 -1.10
C LEU A 73 3.93 5.16 -1.54
N HIS A 74 3.88 6.48 -1.54
CA HIS A 74 5.08 7.32 -1.61
C HIS A 74 5.78 7.37 -0.25
N LYS A 75 7.08 7.71 -0.26
CA LYS A 75 7.88 7.94 0.96
C LYS A 75 7.32 9.00 1.91
N ASP A 76 6.46 9.89 1.41
CA ASP A 76 5.80 10.94 2.21
C ASP A 76 4.52 10.46 2.90
N GLY A 77 4.13 9.19 2.71
CA GLY A 77 2.94 8.58 3.29
C GLY A 77 1.67 8.79 2.47
N THR A 78 1.75 9.41 1.29
CA THR A 78 0.61 9.54 0.37
C THR A 78 0.40 8.28 -0.46
N VAL A 79 -0.85 7.99 -0.83
CA VAL A 79 -1.19 6.88 -1.73
C VAL A 79 -0.97 7.33 -3.17
N HIS A 80 -0.17 6.57 -3.93
CA HIS A 80 0.09 6.86 -5.33
C HIS A 80 -1.12 6.42 -6.20
N PRO A 81 -1.51 7.23 -7.21
CA PRO A 81 -2.54 6.88 -8.20
C PRO A 81 -2.40 5.50 -8.86
N ARG A 82 -1.17 4.95 -8.98
CA ARG A 82 -0.90 3.60 -9.48
C ARG A 82 -1.69 2.52 -8.75
N THR A 83 -2.13 2.81 -7.52
CA THR A 83 -3.06 1.99 -6.76
C THR A 83 -4.38 1.73 -7.50
N LEU A 84 -4.85 2.65 -8.33
CA LEU A 84 -6.09 2.53 -9.12
C LEU A 84 -5.88 2.40 -10.63
N LEU A 85 -4.66 2.61 -11.12
CA LEU A 85 -4.37 2.54 -12.55
C LEU A 85 -4.17 1.09 -13.00
N HIS A 86 -4.42 0.86 -14.28
CA HIS A 86 -4.06 -0.38 -14.95
C HIS A 86 -2.53 -0.45 -15.11
N THR A 87 -1.86 -1.18 -14.23
CA THR A 87 -0.50 -1.64 -14.50
C THR A 87 -0.63 -2.81 -15.47
N GLY A 88 -0.16 -2.65 -16.72
CA GLY A 88 -0.44 -3.55 -17.85
C GLY A 88 -0.17 -5.05 -17.65
N ASP A 89 0.48 -5.42 -16.56
CA ASP A 89 0.80 -6.80 -16.19
C ASP A 89 -0.27 -7.50 -15.33
N ASP A 90 -1.22 -6.77 -14.72
CA ASP A 90 -2.21 -7.37 -13.81
C ASP A 90 -3.64 -7.34 -14.37
N ARG A 91 -3.90 -8.22 -15.34
CA ARG A 91 -5.24 -8.44 -15.91
C ARG A 91 -6.22 -9.11 -14.94
N SER A 92 -5.75 -9.57 -13.78
CA SER A 92 -6.61 -10.18 -12.76
C SER A 92 -7.35 -9.17 -11.91
N ARG A 93 -6.99 -7.88 -12.01
CA ARG A 93 -7.61 -6.81 -11.24
C ARG A 93 -9.00 -6.49 -11.76
N GLU A 94 -9.94 -6.49 -10.82
CA GLU A 94 -11.32 -6.12 -11.08
C GLU A 94 -11.40 -4.66 -11.52
N LYS A 95 -12.24 -4.41 -12.53
CA LYS A 95 -12.44 -3.08 -13.08
C LYS A 95 -13.31 -2.27 -12.14
N PHE A 96 -12.98 -0.99 -12.06
CA PHE A 96 -13.80 0.00 -11.39
C PHE A 96 -15.13 0.15 -12.13
N ASN A 97 -16.25 -0.11 -11.45
CA ASN A 97 -17.60 0.14 -11.97
C ASN A 97 -18.33 1.25 -11.21
N ALA A 98 -18.08 1.39 -9.90
CA ALA A 98 -18.73 2.41 -9.07
C ALA A 98 -17.85 2.88 -7.90
N GLU A 99 -18.05 4.12 -7.47
CA GLU A 99 -17.24 4.78 -6.42
C GLU A 99 -17.23 4.04 -5.08
N HIS A 100 -18.39 3.47 -4.68
CA HIS A 100 -18.53 2.78 -3.39
C HIS A 100 -17.70 1.49 -3.32
N GLU A 101 -17.43 0.84 -4.45
CA GLU A 101 -16.63 -0.39 -4.49
C GLU A 101 -15.18 -0.12 -4.09
N VAL A 102 -14.64 1.06 -4.43
CA VAL A 102 -13.27 1.43 -4.10
C VAL A 102 -13.11 1.59 -2.59
N SER A 103 -14.07 2.27 -1.95
CA SER A 103 -14.06 2.49 -0.51
C SER A 103 -14.14 1.17 0.24
N LEU A 104 -15.05 0.28 -0.18
CA LEU A 104 -15.22 -1.04 0.43
C LEU A 104 -13.99 -1.94 0.24
N ASN A 105 -13.40 -1.97 -0.97
CA ASN A 105 -12.24 -2.80 -1.25
C ASN A 105 -10.99 -2.30 -0.54
N LEU A 106 -10.80 -0.98 -0.39
CA LEU A 106 -9.70 -0.45 0.41
C LEU A 106 -9.86 -0.81 1.89
N VAL A 107 -11.06 -0.65 2.44
CA VAL A 107 -11.35 -1.07 3.82
C VAL A 107 -11.09 -2.56 3.97
N LEU A 108 -11.55 -3.40 3.03
CA LEU A 108 -11.34 -4.84 3.09
C LEU A 108 -9.85 -5.21 3.03
N ALA A 109 -9.10 -4.62 2.10
CA ALA A 109 -7.66 -4.84 1.98
C ALA A 109 -6.92 -4.46 3.27
N LEU A 110 -7.32 -3.36 3.92
CA LEU A 110 -6.73 -2.91 5.18
C LEU A 110 -7.18 -3.77 6.38
N PHE A 111 -8.46 -4.12 6.48
CA PHE A 111 -9.00 -4.89 7.60
C PHE A 111 -8.46 -6.32 7.68
N VAL A 112 -8.12 -6.96 6.55
CA VAL A 112 -7.46 -8.27 6.54
C VAL A 112 -6.08 -8.22 7.20
N THR A 113 -5.45 -7.04 7.30
CA THR A 113 -4.16 -6.85 7.97
C THR A 113 -4.25 -6.48 9.42
N ILE A 114 -5.45 -6.12 9.92
CA ILE A 114 -5.68 -5.92 11.34
C ILE A 114 -5.93 -7.31 11.93
N PRO A 115 -5.07 -7.83 12.83
CA PRO A 115 -5.40 -9.04 13.56
C PRO A 115 -6.67 -8.74 14.37
N ILE A 116 -7.79 -9.28 13.89
CA ILE A 116 -9.08 -9.28 14.58
C ILE A 116 -8.78 -9.81 15.98
N TYR A 117 -8.99 -8.98 17.01
CA TYR A 117 -8.68 -9.26 18.41
C TYR A 117 -8.95 -10.74 18.74
N GLY A 118 -7.88 -11.54 18.77
CA GLY A 118 -7.90 -12.88 19.30
C GLY A 118 -8.07 -12.74 20.81
N GLY A 119 -9.22 -13.19 21.31
CA GLY A 119 -9.55 -13.17 22.72
C GLY A 119 -8.41 -13.73 23.57
N ARG A 120 -7.98 -12.91 24.53
CA ARG A 120 -7.35 -13.39 25.77
C ARG A 120 -8.44 -13.68 26.78
#